data_AF-A0AAI9K7E9-F1
#
_entry.id   AF-A0AAI9K7E9-F1
#
_cell.length_a   1.000
_cell.length_b   1.000
_cell.length_c   1.000
_cell.angle_alpha   90.00
_cell.angle_beta   90.00
_cell.angle_gamma   90.00
#
_symmetry.space_group_name_H-M   'P 1'
#
loop_
_entity.id
_entity.type
_entity.pdbx_description
1 polymer ?
#
loop_
_entity_poly.entity_id
_entity_poly.type
_entity_poly.pdbx_seq_one_letter_code
_entity_poly.pdbx_strand_id
1 'polypeptide(L)'
;MRNLNADMDVLFALTGINNIENEFMVAMVLVIVCLAAAVCLTVWIRKYVRGNASGSLEDSQDEREDREYSAEDNYIDGDAVAIAIAGALGGTANIYSLRSSDTRLRVTVNNGALVDRRKLKATGALGILAKGRQVQVFYEDQVERICRELGRYIDGHRKDNIEQEAEIDYERVLKKVYVPVEGDVVRVSDIHCLQNLGDGSVGLCAIRATRGEIRAPFDCKAGYSKAGEGQIECTSEEGYVVRIYLISEIDTGWQRTQSYVDIRLTCGDGEKVRKGRLLAEYPYETLAGRGETVYAVLEVHSDENADTGHSGGIDKGYQLKINRREKVNYEYVACELVV
;
A
#
# COMPACT_ATOMS: atom_id res chain seq x y z
N MET A 1 58.03 -59.87 -3.59
CA MET A 1 59.10 -59.60 -2.62
C MET A 1 59.84 -58.38 -3.14
N ARG A 2 59.46 -57.17 -2.72
CA ARG A 2 60.13 -56.39 -1.66
C ARG A 2 61.66 -56.38 -1.78
N ASN A 3 62.20 -55.18 -1.98
CA ASN A 3 63.44 -54.64 -1.44
C ASN A 3 63.33 -53.12 -1.70
N LEU A 4 62.75 -52.23 -0.88
CA LEU A 4 62.82 -51.97 0.57
C LEU A 4 64.21 -51.57 1.11
N ASN A 5 65.18 -51.30 0.22
CA ASN A 5 66.53 -50.85 0.60
C ASN A 5 66.99 -49.56 -0.12
N ALA A 6 66.09 -48.67 -0.51
CA ALA A 6 66.49 -47.40 -1.15
C ALA A 6 65.94 -46.14 -0.47
N ASP A 7 65.26 -46.27 0.67
CA ASP A 7 64.51 -45.16 1.27
C ASP A 7 64.81 -44.96 2.76
N MET A 8 66.06 -45.24 3.16
CA MET A 8 66.53 -44.98 4.53
C MET A 8 67.86 -44.21 4.59
N ASP A 9 68.45 -43.87 3.44
CA ASP A 9 69.64 -43.01 3.35
C ASP A 9 69.33 -41.55 2.95
N VAL A 10 68.09 -41.26 2.54
CA VAL A 10 67.63 -39.87 2.30
C VAL A 10 67.08 -39.25 3.59
N LEU A 11 66.62 -40.07 4.54
CA LEU A 11 66.00 -39.59 5.78
C LEU A 11 67.00 -39.13 6.86
N PHE A 12 68.30 -39.38 6.67
CA PHE A 12 69.36 -38.97 7.62
C PHE A 12 70.29 -37.86 7.11
N ALA A 13 70.14 -37.41 5.86
CA ALA A 13 70.96 -36.33 5.29
C ALA A 13 70.34 -34.92 5.37
N LEU A 14 69.12 -34.79 5.92
CA LEU A 14 68.43 -33.49 6.09
C LEU A 14 68.19 -33.10 7.56
N THR A 15 68.75 -33.84 8.52
CA THR A 15 68.73 -33.50 9.96
C THR A 15 70.05 -32.88 10.44
N GLY A 16 70.84 -32.29 9.54
CA GLY A 16 72.22 -31.91 9.84
C GLY A 16 72.73 -30.62 9.23
N ILE A 17 71.92 -29.58 8.99
CA ILE A 17 72.40 -28.20 8.79
C ILE A 17 71.38 -27.19 9.38
N ASN A 18 71.54 -26.85 10.67
CA ASN A 18 71.24 -25.56 11.34
C ASN A 18 69.95 -24.80 10.93
N ASN A 19 68.81 -24.95 11.61
CA ASN A 19 68.49 -24.34 12.92
C ASN A 19 69.51 -23.31 13.42
N ILE A 20 69.18 -22.02 13.29
CA ILE A 20 69.25 -20.94 14.31
C ILE A 20 68.87 -19.55 13.71
N GLU A 21 68.94 -19.35 12.38
CA GLU A 21 68.58 -18.05 11.77
C GLU A 21 67.09 -17.87 11.43
N ASN A 22 66.32 -18.96 11.34
CA ASN A 22 64.89 -18.91 10.99
C ASN A 22 63.94 -18.78 12.18
N GLU A 23 64.36 -19.12 13.40
CA GLU A 23 63.47 -19.05 14.57
C GLU A 23 63.16 -17.58 14.92
N PHE A 24 64.15 -16.69 14.83
CA PHE A 24 63.96 -15.26 15.01
C PHE A 24 63.11 -14.62 13.90
N MET A 25 63.31 -15.02 12.65
CA MET A 25 62.50 -14.55 11.52
C MET A 25 61.04 -15.00 11.63
N VAL A 26 60.81 -16.26 12.01
CA VAL A 26 59.46 -16.79 12.23
C VAL A 26 58.80 -16.12 13.44
N ALA A 27 59.53 -15.90 14.54
CA ALA A 27 59.04 -15.16 15.69
C ALA A 27 58.69 -13.70 15.34
N MET A 28 59.52 -13.02 14.54
CA MET A 28 59.26 -11.66 14.06
C MET A 28 58.00 -11.59 13.19
N VAL A 29 57.83 -12.53 12.26
CA VAL A 29 56.63 -12.59 11.42
C VAL A 29 55.39 -12.87 12.26
N LEU A 30 55.46 -13.77 13.25
CA LEU A 30 54.35 -14.04 14.17
C LEU A 30 53.98 -12.81 15.00
N VAL A 31 54.95 -12.06 15.50
CA VAL A 31 54.70 -10.82 16.25
C VAL A 31 54.02 -9.77 15.37
N ILE A 32 54.46 -9.61 14.12
CA ILE A 32 53.85 -8.67 13.16
C ILE A 32 52.41 -9.08 12.85
N VAL A 33 52.15 -10.37 12.62
CA VAL A 33 50.79 -10.89 12.37
C VAL A 33 49.90 -10.70 13.60
N CYS A 34 50.42 -10.94 14.82
CA CYS A 34 49.69 -10.68 16.06
C CYS A 34 49.37 -9.19 16.27
N LEU A 35 50.30 -8.30 15.96
CA LEU A 35 50.07 -6.84 16.03
C LEU A 35 49.03 -6.38 15.00
N ALA A 36 49.11 -6.88 13.76
CA ALA A 36 48.11 -6.59 12.73
C ALA A 36 46.72 -7.11 13.13
N ALA A 37 46.65 -8.33 13.67
CA ALA A 37 45.41 -8.91 14.19
C ALA A 37 44.86 -8.09 15.37
N ALA A 38 45.70 -7.61 16.29
CA ALA A 38 45.28 -6.76 17.39
C ALA A 38 44.75 -5.39 16.91
N VAL A 39 45.38 -4.77 15.90
CA VAL A 39 44.89 -3.53 15.29
C VAL A 39 43.54 -3.78 14.61
N CYS A 40 43.39 -4.85 13.83
CA CYS A 40 42.12 -5.24 13.23
C CYS A 40 41.04 -5.50 14.29
N LEU A 41 41.39 -6.18 15.39
CA LEU A 41 40.48 -6.45 16.50
C LEU A 41 40.08 -5.16 17.23
N THR A 42 41.00 -4.22 17.44
CA THR A 42 40.68 -2.93 18.08
C THR A 42 39.81 -2.05 17.19
N VAL A 43 40.02 -2.05 15.87
CA VAL A 43 39.14 -1.36 14.90
C VAL A 43 37.78 -2.02 14.84
N TRP A 44 37.73 -3.36 14.87
CA TRP A 44 36.47 -4.12 14.89
C TRP A 44 35.71 -3.89 16.21
N ILE A 45 36.37 -3.93 17.36
CA ILE A 45 35.77 -3.60 18.67
C ILE A 45 35.31 -2.14 18.70
N ARG A 46 36.07 -1.17 18.16
CA ARG A 46 35.62 0.22 18.07
C ARG A 46 34.38 0.37 17.19
N LYS A 47 34.29 -0.36 16.07
CA LYS A 47 33.13 -0.37 15.18
C LYS A 47 31.93 -1.08 15.81
N TYR A 48 32.19 -2.17 16.54
CA TYR A 48 31.17 -2.94 17.26
C TYR A 48 30.60 -2.15 18.45
N VAL A 49 31.46 -1.52 19.27
CA VAL A 49 31.03 -0.69 20.42
C VAL A 49 30.34 0.60 19.96
N ARG A 50 30.75 1.25 18.85
CA ARG A 50 29.98 2.37 18.26
C ARG A 50 28.65 1.92 17.65
N GLY A 51 28.54 0.67 17.18
CA GLY A 51 27.29 0.09 16.71
C GLY A 51 26.34 -0.38 17.81
N ASN A 52 26.86 -0.64 19.02
CA ASN A 52 26.10 -1.22 20.14
C ASN A 52 25.89 -0.26 21.33
N ALA A 53 26.30 1.00 21.23
CA ALA A 53 26.13 2.03 22.28
C ALA A 53 24.88 2.92 22.09
N SER A 54 23.95 2.56 21.20
CA SER A 54 22.64 3.21 21.11
C SER A 54 21.55 2.16 20.96
N GLY A 55 21.31 1.41 22.04
CA GLY A 55 20.19 0.49 22.10
C GLY A 55 20.11 -0.28 23.41
N SER A 56 19.08 0.08 24.18
CA SER A 56 18.48 -0.64 25.33
C SER A 56 19.00 -0.23 26.71
N LEU A 57 18.21 -0.06 27.77
CA LEU A 57 16.77 0.11 28.09
C LEU A 57 16.72 -0.15 29.62
N GLU A 58 15.92 0.60 30.38
CA GLU A 58 15.21 0.16 31.61
C GLU A 58 14.43 1.41 32.11
N ASP A 59 13.14 1.59 31.84
CA ASP A 59 11.91 0.87 32.22
C ASP A 59 11.20 1.52 33.43
N SER A 60 9.90 1.73 33.23
CA SER A 60 8.83 1.95 34.22
C SER A 60 8.72 3.29 34.95
N GLN A 61 7.78 4.14 34.51
CA GLN A 61 6.61 4.55 35.32
C GLN A 61 5.57 5.28 34.47
N ASP A 62 4.32 4.83 34.62
CA ASP A 62 3.08 5.48 34.15
C ASP A 62 3.03 6.93 34.64
N GLU A 63 2.85 7.88 33.72
CA GLU A 63 2.01 9.06 33.92
C GLU A 63 1.65 9.66 32.54
N ARG A 64 0.35 9.89 32.35
CA ARG A 64 -0.23 10.52 31.16
C ARG A 64 0.23 11.97 31.12
N GLU A 65 0.94 12.37 30.06
CA GLU A 65 1.06 13.78 29.69
C GLU A 65 1.01 13.93 28.17
N ASP A 66 -0.08 14.54 27.71
CA ASP A 66 -0.19 15.19 26.41
C ASP A 66 0.96 16.18 26.25
N ARG A 67 1.94 15.87 25.39
CA ARG A 67 2.97 16.82 24.99
C ARG A 67 2.78 17.21 23.54
N GLU A 68 1.97 18.25 23.40
CA GLU A 68 2.02 19.24 22.33
C GLU A 68 3.49 19.65 22.09
N TYR A 69 4.04 19.20 20.96
CA TYR A 69 5.33 19.71 20.48
C TYR A 69 5.05 20.98 19.69
N SER A 70 5.32 22.11 20.34
CA SER A 70 5.35 23.43 19.73
C SER A 70 6.22 23.44 18.49
N ALA A 71 5.63 23.98 17.42
CA ALA A 71 6.33 24.36 16.21
C ALA A 71 7.45 25.38 16.48
N GLU A 72 8.31 25.53 15.47
CA GLU A 72 9.42 26.48 15.36
C GLU A 72 10.79 25.97 15.80
N ASP A 73 11.43 25.17 14.93
CA ASP A 73 12.82 25.45 14.57
C ASP A 73 13.15 24.98 13.14
N ASN A 74 13.51 25.94 12.27
CA ASN A 74 14.07 25.83 10.91
C ASN A 74 13.33 24.98 9.84
N TYR A 75 12.13 25.42 9.43
CA TYR A 75 11.25 24.76 8.46
C TYR A 75 11.05 25.58 7.17
N ILE A 76 12.11 25.85 6.40
CA ILE A 76 11.97 26.61 5.12
C ILE A 76 12.55 25.88 3.90
N ASP A 77 13.47 24.93 4.05
CA ASP A 77 14.08 24.25 2.89
C ASP A 77 13.42 22.89 2.54
N GLY A 78 13.00 22.12 3.55
CA GLY A 78 12.39 20.79 3.35
C GLY A 78 11.00 20.83 2.70
N ASP A 79 10.22 21.87 3.00
CA ASP A 79 8.88 22.05 2.44
C ASP A 79 8.90 22.36 0.94
N ALA A 80 9.84 23.19 0.49
CA ALA A 80 9.96 23.52 -0.92
C ALA A 80 10.27 22.28 -1.77
N VAL A 81 11.13 21.39 -1.27
CA VAL A 81 11.45 20.11 -1.92
C VAL A 81 10.25 19.18 -1.90
N ALA A 82 9.54 19.06 -0.77
CA ALA A 82 8.33 18.26 -0.66
C ALA A 82 7.23 18.72 -1.63
N ILE A 83 6.97 20.03 -1.68
CA ILE A 83 6.01 20.66 -2.62
C ILE A 83 6.40 20.35 -4.07
N ALA A 84 7.67 20.55 -4.42
CA ALA A 84 8.15 20.33 -5.78
C ALA A 84 8.04 18.85 -6.19
N ILE A 85 8.37 17.92 -5.28
CA ILE A 85 8.23 16.48 -5.53
C ILE A 85 6.74 16.11 -5.64
N ALA A 86 5.88 16.62 -4.76
CA ALA A 86 4.44 16.36 -4.82
C ALA A 86 3.83 16.85 -6.14
N GLY A 87 4.17 18.07 -6.55
CA GLY A 87 3.74 18.64 -7.84
C GLY A 87 4.27 17.84 -9.03
N ALA A 88 5.52 17.37 -8.98
CA ALA A 88 6.11 16.54 -10.02
C ALA A 88 5.48 15.14 -10.10
N LEU A 89 4.92 14.64 -8.99
CA LEU A 89 4.14 13.40 -8.95
C LEU A 89 2.68 13.59 -9.39
N GLY A 90 2.26 14.80 -9.80
CA GLY A 90 0.90 15.09 -10.23
C GLY A 90 -0.02 15.61 -9.12
N GLY A 91 0.55 16.12 -8.03
CA GLY A 91 -0.17 16.66 -6.87
C GLY A 91 -0.32 15.64 -5.73
N THR A 92 -0.66 16.13 -4.53
CA THR A 92 -0.82 15.30 -3.32
C THR A 92 -1.92 14.24 -3.48
N ALA A 93 -3.02 14.57 -4.17
CA ALA A 93 -4.11 13.64 -4.47
C ALA A 93 -3.71 12.48 -5.40
N ASN A 94 -2.64 12.64 -6.20
CA ASN A 94 -2.15 11.58 -7.06
C ASN A 94 -1.24 10.58 -6.32
N ILE A 95 -0.78 10.89 -5.10
CA ILE A 95 0.15 10.05 -4.34
C ILE A 95 -0.65 9.06 -3.48
N TYR A 96 -0.64 7.79 -3.87
CA TYR A 96 -1.38 6.72 -3.17
C TYR A 96 -0.58 6.13 -2.01
N SER A 97 0.69 5.78 -2.25
CA SER A 97 1.56 5.26 -1.20
C SER A 97 2.97 5.80 -1.34
N LEU A 98 3.59 6.03 -0.19
CA LEU A 98 4.95 6.57 -0.08
C LEU A 98 5.76 5.69 0.87
N ARG A 99 6.92 5.23 0.42
CA ARG A 99 7.86 4.43 1.20
C ARG A 99 9.30 4.85 0.87
N SER A 100 10.15 4.90 1.89
CA SER A 100 11.59 5.01 1.72
C SER A 100 12.22 3.61 1.54
N SER A 101 13.38 3.59 0.91
CA SER A 101 14.35 2.50 0.91
C SER A 101 15.73 3.13 1.04
N ASP A 102 16.77 2.35 1.28
CA ASP A 102 18.14 2.86 1.53
C ASP A 102 18.65 3.88 0.50
N THR A 103 18.23 3.77 -0.76
CA THR A 103 18.70 4.65 -1.85
C THR A 103 17.59 5.24 -2.72
N ARG A 104 16.31 4.91 -2.45
CA ARG A 104 15.20 5.27 -3.35
C ARG A 104 13.91 5.56 -2.63
N LEU A 105 13.23 6.60 -3.09
CA LEU A 105 11.83 6.87 -2.77
C LEU A 105 10.96 5.98 -3.66
N ARG A 106 10.14 5.12 -3.05
CA ARG A 106 9.15 4.29 -3.75
C ARG A 106 7.79 4.94 -3.59
N VAL A 107 7.20 5.33 -4.71
CA VAL A 107 5.90 5.97 -4.76
C VAL A 107 4.97 5.15 -5.64
N THR A 108 3.79 4.82 -5.12
CA THR A 108 2.67 4.39 -5.96
C THR A 108 1.78 5.59 -6.19
N VAL A 109 1.47 5.88 -7.44
CA VAL A 109 0.58 6.97 -7.84
C VAL A 109 -0.77 6.44 -8.35
N ASN A 110 -1.78 7.29 -8.33
CA ASN A 110 -3.11 6.99 -8.88
C ASN A 110 -3.09 6.98 -10.42
N ASN A 111 -2.41 7.95 -11.01
CA ASN A 111 -2.25 8.06 -12.45
C ASN A 111 -0.78 8.33 -12.81
N GLY A 112 -0.16 7.35 -13.48
CA GLY A 112 1.23 7.45 -13.94
C GLY A 112 1.46 8.47 -15.06
N ALA A 113 0.42 8.85 -15.80
CA ALA A 113 0.52 9.83 -16.88
C ALA A 113 0.73 11.26 -16.37
N LEU A 114 0.34 11.54 -15.12
CA LEU A 114 0.51 12.85 -14.48
C LEU A 114 1.92 13.06 -13.91
N VAL A 115 2.77 12.02 -13.94
CA VAL A 115 4.12 12.07 -13.37
C VAL A 115 5.08 12.77 -14.32
N ASP A 116 5.59 13.93 -13.89
CA ASP A 116 6.58 14.71 -14.63
C ASP A 116 8.00 14.33 -14.20
N ARG A 117 8.63 13.50 -15.03
CA ARG A 117 10.03 13.06 -14.83
C ARG A 117 11.03 14.21 -14.89
N ARG A 118 10.75 15.28 -15.64
CA ARG A 118 11.68 16.41 -15.77
C ARG A 118 11.69 17.21 -14.47
N LYS A 119 10.50 17.46 -13.91
CA LYS A 119 10.38 18.13 -12.60
C LYS A 119 10.97 17.30 -11.47
N LEU A 120 10.74 15.97 -11.44
CA LEU A 120 11.38 15.07 -10.47
C LEU A 120 12.92 15.06 -10.59
N LYS A 121 13.48 15.32 -11.77
CA LYS A 121 14.93 15.42 -11.93
C LYS A 121 15.44 16.76 -11.40
N ALA A 122 14.66 17.83 -11.57
CA ALA A 122 14.98 19.16 -11.06
C ALA A 122 14.98 19.25 -9.52
N THR A 123 14.29 18.34 -8.83
CA THR A 123 14.32 18.22 -7.36
C THR A 123 15.57 17.50 -6.83
N GLY A 124 16.56 17.24 -7.69
CA GLY A 124 17.83 16.61 -7.32
C GLY A 124 17.85 15.08 -7.46
N ALA A 125 16.89 14.48 -8.16
CA ALA A 125 16.90 13.04 -8.37
C ALA A 125 18.02 12.61 -9.33
N LEU A 126 18.76 11.58 -8.93
CA LEU A 126 19.80 10.97 -9.76
C LEU A 126 19.21 10.12 -10.89
N GLY A 127 18.04 9.55 -10.66
CA GLY A 127 17.35 8.67 -11.59
C GLY A 127 15.89 8.52 -11.25
N ILE A 128 15.07 8.24 -12.27
CA ILE A 128 13.62 8.05 -12.14
C ILE A 128 13.20 6.84 -12.97
N LEU A 129 12.64 5.84 -12.31
CA LEU A 129 12.02 4.69 -12.93
C LEU A 129 10.50 4.79 -12.72
N ALA A 130 9.77 5.22 -13.74
CA ALA A 130 8.30 5.16 -13.72
C ALA A 130 7.79 4.14 -14.74
N LYS A 131 6.97 3.20 -14.27
CA LYS A 131 6.29 2.18 -15.09
C LYS A 131 4.85 2.04 -14.59
N GLY A 132 3.90 2.47 -15.43
CA GLY A 132 2.49 2.56 -15.01
C GLY A 132 2.35 3.42 -13.76
N ARG A 133 1.77 2.86 -12.70
CA ARG A 133 1.53 3.51 -11.41
C ARG A 133 2.72 3.48 -10.44
N GLN A 134 3.77 2.73 -10.76
CA GLN A 134 4.93 2.59 -9.88
C GLN A 134 6.04 3.55 -10.29
N VAL A 135 6.44 4.41 -9.35
CA VAL A 135 7.50 5.41 -9.53
C VAL A 135 8.58 5.17 -8.48
N GLN A 136 9.82 5.04 -8.92
CA GLN A 136 10.99 5.02 -8.05
C GLN A 136 11.89 6.20 -8.38
N VAL A 137 12.23 6.98 -7.37
CA VAL A 137 13.08 8.16 -7.50
C VAL A 137 14.32 7.97 -6.64
N PHE A 138 15.50 8.10 -7.24
CA PHE A 138 16.77 7.81 -6.59
C PHE A 138 17.34 9.10 -5.99
N TYR A 139 17.37 9.18 -4.65
CA TYR A 139 17.90 10.31 -3.89
C TYR A 139 18.98 9.91 -2.87
N GLU A 140 19.44 8.64 -2.91
CA GLU A 140 20.49 8.11 -2.02
C GLU A 140 20.19 8.33 -0.52
N ASP A 141 21.11 8.94 0.22
CA ASP A 141 21.05 9.15 1.67
C ASP A 141 19.96 10.15 2.08
N GLN A 142 19.47 10.97 1.15
CA GLN A 142 18.43 11.98 1.43
C GLN A 142 17.02 11.38 1.46
N VAL A 143 16.85 10.12 1.06
CA VAL A 143 15.53 9.50 0.84
C VAL A 143 14.66 9.46 2.08
N GLU A 144 15.24 9.16 3.24
CA GLU A 144 14.46 9.07 4.49
C GLU A 144 13.95 10.45 4.91
N ARG A 145 14.79 11.49 4.80
CA ARG A 145 14.40 12.87 5.07
C ARG A 145 13.30 13.32 4.11
N ILE A 146 13.51 13.13 2.80
CA ILE A 146 12.54 13.50 1.76
C ILE A 146 11.21 12.76 1.94
N CYS A 147 11.25 11.46 2.26
CA CYS A 147 10.05 10.66 2.50
C CYS A 147 9.25 11.19 3.69
N ARG A 148 9.94 11.58 4.77
CA ARG A 148 9.32 12.14 5.97
C ARG A 148 8.73 13.52 5.71
N GLU A 149 9.46 14.40 5.05
CA GLU A 149 9.00 15.76 4.70
C GLU A 149 7.81 15.71 3.74
N LEU A 150 7.90 14.91 2.68
CA LEU A 150 6.79 14.69 1.76
C LEU A 150 5.58 14.05 2.45
N GLY A 151 5.79 13.11 3.37
CA GLY A 151 4.71 12.54 4.19
C GLY A 151 4.00 13.60 5.04
N ARG A 152 4.77 14.43 5.77
CA ARG A 152 4.22 15.54 6.56
C ARG A 152 3.47 16.55 5.69
N TYR A 153 4.02 16.89 4.53
CA TYR A 153 3.39 17.80 3.58
C TYR A 153 2.05 17.24 3.07
N ILE A 154 1.99 15.95 2.72
CA ILE A 154 0.74 15.29 2.30
C ILE A 154 -0.28 15.26 3.44
N ASP A 155 0.14 14.94 4.66
CA ASP A 155 -0.77 14.86 5.81
C ASP A 155 -1.26 16.25 6.25
N GLY A 156 -0.40 17.27 6.16
CA GLY A 156 -0.77 18.67 6.37
C GLY A 156 -1.77 19.15 5.32
N HIS A 157 -1.50 18.91 4.03
CA HIS A 157 -2.43 19.27 2.95
C HIS A 157 -3.77 18.54 3.05
N ARG A 158 -3.80 17.31 3.60
CA ARG A 158 -5.06 16.62 3.91
C ARG A 158 -5.83 17.32 5.02
N LYS A 159 -5.15 17.74 6.09
CA LYS A 159 -5.79 18.47 7.20
C LYS A 159 -6.28 19.84 6.76
N ASP A 160 -5.47 20.60 6.03
CA ASP A 160 -5.85 21.92 5.52
C ASP A 160 -7.03 21.83 4.56
N ASN A 161 -7.07 20.80 3.69
CA ASN A 161 -8.24 20.53 2.85
C ASN A 161 -9.47 20.14 3.69
N ILE A 162 -9.30 19.35 4.76
CA ILE A 162 -10.41 18.99 5.67
C ILE A 162 -10.91 20.20 6.45
N GLU A 163 -10.02 21.09 6.90
CA GLU A 163 -10.35 22.30 7.66
C GLU A 163 -10.95 23.38 6.75
N GLN A 164 -10.44 23.55 5.52
CA GLN A 164 -11.07 24.39 4.49
C GLN A 164 -12.40 23.81 3.98
N GLU A 165 -12.55 22.48 3.92
CA GLU A 165 -13.84 21.83 3.64
C GLU A 165 -14.84 21.97 4.80
N ALA A 166 -14.36 22.15 6.05
CA ALA A 166 -15.20 22.31 7.24
C ALA A 166 -15.67 23.75 7.48
N GLU A 167 -14.98 24.76 6.95
CA GLU A 167 -15.34 26.18 7.10
C GLU A 167 -16.30 26.69 6.00
N ILE A 168 -16.55 25.89 4.96
CA ILE A 168 -17.59 26.17 3.94
C ILE A 168 -18.89 25.45 4.35
N ASP A 169 -19.72 26.09 5.17
CA ASP A 169 -21.09 25.63 5.45
C ASP A 169 -22.12 26.59 4.87
N TYR A 170 -22.86 26.13 3.86
CA TYR A 170 -24.32 25.93 3.97
C TYR A 170 -24.76 24.79 3.02
N GLU A 171 -25.20 23.68 3.62
CA GLU A 171 -26.21 22.73 3.12
C GLU A 171 -25.80 21.66 2.08
N ARG A 172 -24.69 20.96 2.28
CA ARG A 172 -24.45 19.68 1.59
C ARG A 172 -25.23 18.55 2.28
N VAL A 173 -26.20 17.95 1.60
CA VAL A 173 -26.95 16.82 2.16
C VAL A 173 -26.06 15.57 2.11
N LEU A 174 -25.52 15.17 3.26
CA LEU A 174 -24.82 13.90 3.41
C LEU A 174 -25.80 12.74 3.18
N LYS A 175 -25.72 12.10 2.02
CA LYS A 175 -26.47 10.87 1.71
C LYS A 175 -25.63 9.66 2.08
N LYS A 176 -26.25 8.70 2.75
CA LYS A 176 -25.57 7.48 3.20
C LYS A 176 -25.89 6.33 2.25
N VAL A 177 -24.86 5.76 1.65
CA VAL A 177 -24.93 4.49 0.93
C VAL A 177 -24.55 3.40 1.92
N TYR A 178 -25.48 2.50 2.20
CA TYR A 178 -25.25 1.39 3.11
C TYR A 178 -24.66 0.19 2.39
N VAL A 179 -24.02 -0.68 3.16
CA VAL A 179 -23.48 -1.93 2.69
C VAL A 179 -24.60 -2.86 2.17
N PRO A 180 -24.48 -3.40 0.93
CA PRO A 180 -25.54 -4.20 0.32
C PRO A 180 -25.41 -5.71 0.62
N VAL A 181 -24.30 -6.17 1.23
CA VAL A 181 -24.06 -7.57 1.60
C VAL A 181 -23.41 -7.66 2.98
N GLU A 182 -23.74 -8.68 3.77
CA GLU A 182 -22.99 -8.93 5.03
C GLU A 182 -21.62 -9.53 4.72
N GLY A 183 -20.59 -9.09 5.44
CA GLY A 183 -19.24 -9.60 5.20
C GLY A 183 -18.13 -8.83 5.90
N ASP A 184 -16.92 -9.03 5.40
CA ASP A 184 -15.73 -8.30 5.84
C ASP A 184 -15.33 -7.27 4.78
N VAL A 185 -15.10 -6.04 5.21
CA VAL A 185 -14.56 -5.00 4.33
C VAL A 185 -13.12 -5.33 3.91
N VAL A 186 -12.85 -5.34 2.61
CA VAL A 186 -11.53 -5.63 2.04
C VAL A 186 -11.05 -4.48 1.17
N ARG A 187 -9.72 -4.35 1.00
CA ARG A 187 -9.18 -3.42 0.02
C ARG A 187 -9.38 -4.01 -1.38
N VAL A 188 -9.70 -3.16 -2.34
CA VAL A 188 -9.81 -3.57 -3.75
C VAL A 188 -8.46 -4.10 -4.25
N SER A 189 -7.35 -3.50 -3.81
CA SER A 189 -6.00 -3.96 -4.10
C SER A 189 -5.64 -5.32 -3.49
N ASP A 190 -6.36 -5.76 -2.45
CA ASP A 190 -6.20 -7.09 -1.87
C ASP A 190 -6.96 -8.15 -2.70
N ILE A 191 -7.90 -7.74 -3.56
CA ILE A 191 -8.62 -8.62 -4.48
C ILE A 191 -7.78 -8.80 -5.74
N HIS A 192 -7.38 -10.03 -6.01
CA HIS A 192 -6.37 -10.31 -7.03
C HIS A 192 -6.80 -9.85 -8.43
N CYS A 193 -8.07 -10.08 -8.80
CA CYS A 193 -8.60 -9.67 -10.09
C CYS A 193 -8.88 -8.17 -10.21
N LEU A 194 -8.89 -7.42 -9.10
CA LEU A 194 -9.15 -5.97 -9.10
C LEU A 194 -7.88 -5.15 -8.83
N GLN A 195 -6.69 -5.75 -8.85
CA GLN A 195 -5.42 -5.03 -8.65
C GLN A 195 -5.18 -3.88 -9.65
N ASN A 196 -5.83 -3.94 -10.82
CA ASN A 196 -5.77 -2.87 -11.83
C ASN A 196 -6.70 -1.68 -11.50
N LEU A 197 -7.74 -1.91 -10.70
CA LEU A 197 -8.61 -0.89 -10.13
C LEU A 197 -7.94 -0.42 -8.83
N GLY A 198 -7.28 0.73 -8.87
CA GLY A 198 -6.62 1.26 -7.68
C GLY A 198 -7.62 1.54 -6.56
N ASP A 199 -7.24 1.34 -5.30
CA ASP A 199 -8.02 1.69 -4.11
C ASP A 199 -8.40 3.19 -4.00
N GLY A 200 -7.93 4.02 -4.92
CA GLY A 200 -8.25 5.45 -5.03
C GLY A 200 -9.30 5.76 -6.11
N SER A 201 -9.91 4.75 -6.75
CA SER A 201 -11.10 4.97 -7.57
C SER A 201 -12.22 5.47 -6.67
N VAL A 202 -12.57 6.74 -6.87
CA VAL A 202 -13.65 7.39 -6.14
C VAL A 202 -14.95 6.62 -6.40
N GLY A 203 -15.65 6.23 -5.33
CA GLY A 203 -16.89 5.46 -5.42
C GLY A 203 -16.73 3.93 -5.33
N LEU A 204 -15.52 3.38 -5.18
CA LEU A 204 -15.29 1.92 -5.19
C LEU A 204 -15.11 1.34 -3.77
N CYS A 205 -15.95 0.37 -3.39
CA CYS A 205 -15.83 -0.42 -2.15
C CYS A 205 -15.95 -1.92 -2.45
N ALA A 206 -15.21 -2.76 -1.73
CA ALA A 206 -15.32 -4.20 -1.86
C ALA A 206 -15.50 -4.91 -0.51
N ILE A 207 -16.39 -5.89 -0.50
CA ILE A 207 -16.81 -6.62 0.70
C ILE A 207 -16.71 -8.10 0.40
N ARG A 208 -15.91 -8.81 1.19
CA ARG A 208 -15.88 -10.28 1.15
C ARG A 208 -17.14 -10.79 1.83
N ALA A 209 -18.06 -11.30 1.02
CA ALA A 209 -19.38 -11.67 1.49
C ALA A 209 -19.37 -12.91 2.38
N THR A 210 -20.30 -12.95 3.34
CA THR A 210 -20.51 -14.10 4.23
C THR A 210 -21.89 -14.74 4.08
N ARG A 211 -22.75 -14.20 3.20
CA ARG A 211 -24.12 -14.69 2.93
C ARG A 211 -24.54 -14.39 1.49
N GLY A 212 -25.54 -15.13 1.00
CA GLY A 212 -26.03 -15.05 -0.39
C GLY A 212 -27.15 -14.05 -0.66
N GLU A 213 -27.18 -12.91 0.04
CA GLU A 213 -28.26 -11.92 -0.06
C GLU A 213 -27.72 -10.52 -0.38
N ILE A 214 -28.23 -9.91 -1.46
CA ILE A 214 -27.97 -8.52 -1.83
C ILE A 214 -29.19 -7.67 -1.50
N ARG A 215 -28.98 -6.59 -0.72
CA ARG A 215 -30.04 -5.68 -0.29
C ARG A 215 -29.81 -4.26 -0.79
N ALA A 216 -30.91 -3.51 -0.88
CA ALA A 216 -30.91 -2.12 -1.32
C ALA A 216 -30.05 -1.26 -0.39
N PRO A 217 -29.00 -0.60 -0.91
CA PRO A 217 -28.10 0.20 -0.10
C PRO A 217 -28.70 1.54 0.34
N PHE A 218 -29.79 1.99 -0.28
CA PHE A 218 -30.56 3.19 0.08
C PHE A 218 -31.95 3.10 -0.57
N ASP A 219 -32.81 4.09 -0.33
CA ASP A 219 -34.10 4.20 -1.02
C ASP A 219 -33.85 4.55 -2.49
N CYS A 220 -34.15 3.63 -3.41
CA CYS A 220 -33.74 3.74 -4.80
C CYS A 220 -34.72 3.12 -5.78
N LYS A 221 -34.52 3.41 -7.06
CA LYS A 221 -35.06 2.62 -8.17
C LYS A 221 -34.03 1.54 -8.51
N ALA A 222 -34.37 0.28 -8.29
CA ALA A 222 -33.50 -0.86 -8.62
C ALA A 222 -33.68 -1.25 -10.08
N GLY A 223 -32.59 -1.38 -10.82
CA GLY A 223 -32.52 -1.86 -12.20
C GLY A 223 -31.47 -2.94 -12.36
N TYR A 224 -31.49 -3.64 -13.50
CA TYR A 224 -30.53 -4.71 -13.78
C TYR A 224 -29.96 -4.60 -15.19
N SER A 225 -28.63 -4.47 -15.30
CA SER A 225 -27.95 -4.39 -16.59
C SER A 225 -27.57 -5.78 -17.08
N LYS A 226 -28.33 -6.31 -18.05
CA LYS A 226 -27.95 -7.53 -18.78
C LYS A 226 -26.72 -7.34 -19.67
N ALA A 227 -26.41 -6.11 -20.08
CA ALA A 227 -25.22 -5.78 -20.86
C ALA A 227 -23.95 -5.69 -19.98
N GLY A 228 -24.10 -5.38 -18.70
CA GLY A 228 -23.01 -5.25 -17.71
C GLY A 228 -22.79 -6.51 -16.85
N GLU A 229 -22.93 -7.71 -17.43
CA GLU A 229 -22.50 -8.97 -16.81
C GLU A 229 -23.12 -9.27 -15.42
N GLY A 230 -24.36 -8.83 -15.18
CA GLY A 230 -25.09 -9.14 -13.95
C GLY A 230 -25.00 -8.07 -12.86
N GLN A 231 -24.69 -6.83 -13.24
CA GLN A 231 -24.74 -5.66 -12.36
C GLN A 231 -26.16 -5.27 -11.97
N ILE A 232 -26.37 -5.07 -10.67
CA ILE A 232 -27.55 -4.38 -10.12
C ILE A 232 -27.25 -2.89 -10.09
N GLU A 233 -28.15 -2.07 -10.62
CA GLU A 233 -28.05 -0.61 -10.58
C GLU A 233 -29.09 -0.06 -9.62
N CYS A 234 -28.65 0.71 -8.62
CA CYS A 234 -29.53 1.41 -7.68
C CYS A 234 -29.46 2.91 -8.00
N THR A 235 -30.52 3.47 -8.57
CA THR A 235 -30.60 4.90 -8.92
C THR A 235 -31.35 5.67 -7.86
N SER A 236 -30.74 6.73 -7.33
CA SER A 236 -31.38 7.66 -6.38
C SER A 236 -32.34 8.62 -7.07
N GLU A 237 -33.22 9.27 -6.29
CA GLU A 237 -34.07 10.35 -6.83
C GLU A 237 -33.25 11.60 -7.18
N GLU A 238 -32.07 11.76 -6.56
CA GLU A 238 -31.13 12.85 -6.78
C GLU A 238 -30.15 12.63 -7.95
N GLY A 239 -30.22 11.48 -8.63
CA GLY A 239 -29.48 11.22 -9.87
C GLY A 239 -28.11 10.56 -9.72
N TYR A 240 -27.65 10.19 -8.52
CA TYR A 240 -26.51 9.28 -8.37
C TYR A 240 -26.93 7.81 -8.52
N VAL A 241 -26.03 7.00 -9.07
CA VAL A 241 -26.23 5.57 -9.35
C VAL A 241 -25.17 4.76 -8.61
N VAL A 242 -25.61 3.73 -7.88
CA VAL A 242 -24.71 2.74 -7.27
C VAL A 242 -24.84 1.42 -8.01
N ARG A 243 -23.76 0.98 -8.66
CA ARG A 243 -23.67 -0.34 -9.28
C ARG A 243 -23.14 -1.35 -8.29
N ILE A 244 -23.74 -2.54 -8.27
CA ILE A 244 -23.37 -3.65 -7.41
C ILE A 244 -23.14 -4.87 -8.30
N TYR A 245 -21.97 -5.49 -8.21
CA TYR A 245 -21.70 -6.76 -8.86
C TYR A 245 -20.89 -7.68 -7.95
N LEU A 246 -20.95 -8.97 -8.28
CA LEU A 246 -20.27 -10.02 -7.54
C LEU A 246 -19.18 -10.66 -8.38
N ILE A 247 -18.04 -10.90 -7.75
CA ILE A 247 -16.93 -11.66 -8.31
C ILE A 247 -16.64 -12.82 -7.38
N SER A 248 -16.49 -14.03 -7.92
CA SER A 248 -15.87 -15.14 -7.19
C SER A 248 -14.42 -15.34 -7.61
N GLU A 249 -13.58 -15.60 -6.62
CA GLU A 249 -12.19 -16.02 -6.79
C GLU A 249 -11.99 -17.39 -6.17
N ILE A 250 -11.33 -18.30 -6.91
CA ILE A 250 -10.78 -19.52 -6.34
C ILE A 250 -9.25 -19.40 -6.32
N ASP A 251 -8.64 -19.64 -5.16
CA ASP A 251 -7.19 -19.71 -5.04
C ASP A 251 -6.76 -21.18 -4.88
N THR A 252 -6.31 -21.78 -5.99
CA THR A 252 -5.80 -23.16 -5.99
C THR A 252 -4.27 -23.22 -5.80
N GLY A 253 -3.61 -22.08 -5.52
CA GLY A 253 -2.15 -21.95 -5.41
C GLY A 253 -1.41 -21.95 -6.75
N TRP A 254 -1.93 -22.62 -7.78
CA TRP A 254 -1.31 -22.70 -9.12
C TRP A 254 -2.07 -21.89 -10.17
N GLN A 255 -3.38 -21.72 -10.00
CA GLN A 255 -4.24 -20.91 -10.85
C GLN A 255 -5.26 -20.16 -10.01
N ARG A 256 -5.46 -18.89 -10.35
CA ARG A 256 -6.57 -18.08 -9.85
C ARG A 256 -7.52 -17.84 -11.01
N THR A 257 -8.73 -18.38 -10.92
CA THR A 257 -9.77 -18.15 -11.93
C THR A 257 -10.83 -17.23 -11.37
N GLN A 258 -11.21 -16.25 -12.19
CA GLN A 258 -12.32 -15.35 -11.93
C GLN A 258 -13.59 -15.93 -12.55
N SER A 259 -14.71 -15.80 -11.88
CA SER A 259 -16.02 -15.99 -12.49
C SER A 259 -17.00 -14.94 -11.99
N TYR A 260 -17.84 -14.45 -12.90
CA TYR A 260 -19.03 -13.70 -12.49
C TYR A 260 -19.97 -14.64 -11.76
N VAL A 261 -20.58 -14.12 -10.69
CA VAL A 261 -21.56 -14.90 -9.93
C VAL A 261 -22.94 -14.64 -10.50
N ASP A 262 -23.60 -15.69 -10.93
CA ASP A 262 -25.00 -15.62 -11.34
C ASP A 262 -25.87 -15.22 -10.14
N ILE A 263 -26.63 -14.12 -10.33
CA ILE A 263 -27.56 -13.62 -9.33
C ILE A 263 -29.01 -13.84 -9.78
N ARG A 264 -29.87 -14.16 -8.81
CA ARG A 264 -31.31 -14.31 -8.99
C ARG A 264 -32.01 -13.08 -8.43
N LEU A 265 -32.58 -12.26 -9.31
CA LEU A 265 -33.31 -11.07 -8.93
C LEU A 265 -34.61 -11.41 -8.18
N THR A 266 -34.90 -10.63 -7.15
CA THR A 266 -36.15 -10.69 -6.37
C THR A 266 -37.04 -9.45 -6.56
N CYS A 267 -36.51 -8.38 -7.16
CA CYS A 267 -37.24 -7.19 -7.55
C CYS A 267 -37.40 -7.09 -9.08
N GLY A 268 -38.41 -6.37 -9.54
CA GLY A 268 -38.62 -6.04 -10.95
C GLY A 268 -37.65 -4.96 -11.44
N ASP A 269 -37.40 -4.93 -12.74
CA ASP A 269 -36.57 -3.89 -13.36
C ASP A 269 -37.26 -2.53 -13.28
N GLY A 270 -36.56 -1.55 -12.71
CA GLY A 270 -37.07 -0.21 -12.43
C GLY A 270 -38.01 -0.10 -11.23
N GLU A 271 -38.10 -1.11 -10.37
CA GLU A 271 -38.93 -1.08 -9.16
C GLU A 271 -38.39 -0.08 -8.12
N LYS A 272 -39.28 0.73 -7.53
CA LYS A 272 -38.92 1.58 -6.37
C LYS A 272 -38.87 0.73 -5.10
N VAL A 273 -37.73 0.74 -4.43
CA VAL A 273 -37.45 -0.08 -3.25
C VAL A 273 -36.88 0.77 -2.11
N ARG A 274 -37.14 0.35 -0.87
CA ARG A 274 -36.57 0.98 0.33
C ARG A 274 -35.24 0.34 0.72
N LYS A 275 -34.38 1.09 1.41
CA LYS A 275 -33.15 0.59 2.05
C LYS A 275 -33.39 -0.72 2.79
N GLY A 276 -32.51 -1.69 2.58
CA GLY A 276 -32.59 -3.02 3.20
C GLY A 276 -33.56 -4.00 2.52
N ARG A 277 -34.31 -3.59 1.49
CA ARG A 277 -35.12 -4.51 0.68
C ARG A 277 -34.20 -5.51 -0.04
N LEU A 278 -34.55 -6.79 -0.01
CA LEU A 278 -33.87 -7.83 -0.80
C LEU A 278 -34.02 -7.55 -2.30
N LEU A 279 -32.89 -7.45 -3.00
CA LEU A 279 -32.79 -7.19 -4.44
C LEU A 279 -32.46 -8.46 -5.23
N ALA A 280 -31.56 -9.27 -4.70
CA ALA A 280 -31.14 -10.49 -5.34
C ALA A 280 -30.57 -11.51 -4.34
N GLU A 281 -30.59 -12.77 -4.73
CA GLU A 281 -29.95 -13.88 -4.05
C GLU A 281 -28.93 -14.55 -4.97
N TYR A 282 -27.90 -15.16 -4.39
CA TYR A 282 -26.90 -15.92 -5.12
C TYR A 282 -26.45 -17.14 -4.31
N PRO A 283 -25.93 -18.20 -4.96
CA PRO A 283 -25.68 -19.48 -4.32
C PRO A 283 -24.39 -19.47 -3.48
N TYR A 284 -24.32 -18.59 -2.47
CA TYR A 284 -23.13 -18.39 -1.62
C TYR A 284 -22.62 -19.69 -1.02
N GLU A 285 -23.48 -20.49 -0.39
CA GLU A 285 -23.07 -21.75 0.27
C GLU A 285 -22.42 -22.74 -0.70
N THR A 286 -22.90 -22.78 -1.94
CA THR A 286 -22.32 -23.64 -3.00
C THR A 286 -20.93 -23.15 -3.40
N LEU A 287 -20.74 -21.84 -3.56
CA LEU A 287 -19.46 -21.23 -3.91
C LEU A 287 -18.46 -21.39 -2.76
N ALA A 288 -18.87 -21.07 -1.53
CA ALA A 288 -18.07 -21.24 -0.32
C ALA A 288 -17.67 -22.72 -0.11
N GLY A 289 -18.60 -23.66 -0.34
CA GLY A 289 -18.34 -25.10 -0.27
C GLY A 289 -17.32 -25.61 -1.31
N ARG A 290 -17.12 -24.88 -2.41
CA ARG A 290 -16.06 -25.13 -3.41
C ARG A 290 -14.72 -24.46 -3.07
N GLY A 291 -14.67 -23.70 -1.97
CA GLY A 291 -13.49 -22.90 -1.60
C GLY A 291 -13.38 -21.58 -2.36
N GLU A 292 -14.45 -21.13 -3.01
CA GLU A 292 -14.48 -19.83 -3.67
C GLU A 292 -14.74 -18.71 -2.65
N THR A 293 -14.01 -17.61 -2.79
CA THR A 293 -14.26 -16.38 -2.04
C THR A 293 -15.10 -15.44 -2.90
N VAL A 294 -16.24 -14.98 -2.38
CA VAL A 294 -17.13 -14.05 -3.10
C VAL A 294 -16.91 -12.63 -2.60
N TYR A 295 -16.68 -11.71 -3.53
CA TYR A 295 -16.56 -10.29 -3.28
C TYR A 295 -17.74 -9.55 -3.91
N ALA A 296 -18.44 -8.74 -3.12
CA ALA A 296 -19.37 -7.74 -3.63
C ALA A 296 -18.63 -6.43 -3.82
N VAL A 297 -18.70 -5.88 -5.03
CA VAL A 297 -18.08 -4.61 -5.39
C VAL A 297 -19.18 -3.58 -5.61
N LEU A 298 -19.01 -2.42 -5.01
CA LEU A 298 -19.90 -1.27 -5.13
C LEU A 298 -19.18 -0.17 -5.88
N GLU A 299 -19.83 0.40 -6.88
CA GLU A 299 -19.34 1.53 -7.67
C GLU A 299 -20.36 2.67 -7.68
N VAL A 300 -20.00 3.81 -7.11
CA VAL A 300 -20.83 5.01 -7.12
C VAL A 300 -20.47 5.90 -8.31
N HIS A 301 -21.49 6.27 -9.08
CA HIS A 301 -21.40 7.18 -10.21
C HIS A 301 -22.38 8.34 -9.99
N SER A 302 -21.96 9.59 -10.24
CA SER A 302 -22.92 10.67 -10.52
C SER A 302 -23.16 10.76 -12.00
N ASP A 303 -24.40 11.02 -12.37
CA ASP A 303 -24.78 11.30 -13.74
C ASP A 303 -24.22 12.67 -14.18
N GLU A 304 -22.97 12.69 -14.66
CA GLU A 304 -22.60 13.54 -15.78
C GLU A 304 -21.95 12.66 -16.85
N ASN A 305 -22.54 12.70 -18.04
CA ASN A 305 -22.09 12.08 -19.31
C ASN A 305 -22.52 10.63 -19.58
N ALA A 306 -23.81 10.44 -19.86
CA ALA A 306 -24.13 9.84 -21.15
C ALA A 306 -23.63 10.80 -22.26
N ASP A 307 -22.58 10.38 -22.96
CA ASP A 307 -22.07 11.01 -24.19
C ASP A 307 -21.23 12.29 -24.00
N THR A 308 -19.93 12.12 -23.74
CA THR A 308 -18.84 12.91 -24.37
C THR A 308 -17.48 12.41 -23.88
N GLY A 309 -16.61 12.05 -24.83
CA GLY A 309 -15.22 11.67 -24.57
C GLY A 309 -14.34 12.87 -24.18
N HIS A 310 -14.60 13.47 -23.02
CA HIS A 310 -13.72 14.43 -22.36
C HIS A 310 -13.52 13.98 -20.91
N SER A 311 -12.28 13.62 -20.59
CA SER A 311 -11.83 13.34 -19.22
C SER A 311 -11.65 14.66 -18.48
N GLY A 312 -12.72 15.15 -17.88
CA GLY A 312 -12.71 16.34 -17.04
C GLY A 312 -14.10 16.63 -16.49
N GLY A 313 -14.24 16.56 -15.17
CA GLY A 313 -15.48 16.87 -14.44
C GLY A 313 -16.10 15.64 -13.79
N ILE A 314 -15.84 15.47 -12.50
CA ILE A 314 -16.83 15.67 -11.43
C ILE A 314 -16.05 15.80 -10.12
N ASP A 315 -16.01 17.03 -9.63
CA ASP A 315 -15.52 17.44 -8.32
C ASP A 315 -16.70 17.39 -7.33
N LYS A 316 -17.27 16.19 -7.14
CA LYS A 316 -18.18 15.91 -6.02
C LYS A 316 -17.40 15.02 -5.07
N GLY A 317 -17.03 15.58 -3.92
CA GLY A 317 -16.23 14.91 -2.89
C GLY A 317 -16.95 13.70 -2.33
N TYR A 318 -16.78 12.54 -2.96
CA TYR A 318 -17.22 11.26 -2.40
C TYR A 318 -16.14 10.77 -1.44
N GLN A 319 -16.25 11.13 -0.17
CA GLN A 319 -15.37 10.61 0.86
C GLN A 319 -15.84 9.21 1.28
N LEU A 320 -15.24 8.18 0.68
CA LEU A 320 -15.40 6.80 1.15
C LEU A 320 -14.72 6.63 2.51
N LYS A 321 -15.52 6.58 3.58
CA LYS A 321 -15.06 6.14 4.91
C LYS A 321 -15.07 4.61 4.98
N ILE A 322 -14.11 3.97 4.30
CA ILE A 322 -13.90 2.53 4.51
C ILE A 322 -13.03 2.35 5.77
N ASN A 323 -13.66 2.10 6.91
CA ASN A 323 -12.94 1.60 8.10
C ASN A 323 -12.47 0.17 7.84
N ARG A 324 -11.22 -0.10 8.21
CA ARG A 324 -10.50 -1.31 7.84
C ARG A 324 -10.95 -2.51 8.68
N ARG A 325 -11.17 -3.66 8.02
CA ARG A 325 -11.29 -4.99 8.65
C ARG A 325 -12.41 -5.12 9.70
N GLU A 326 -13.48 -4.36 9.55
CA GLU A 326 -14.68 -4.54 10.37
C GLU A 326 -15.65 -5.51 9.67
N LYS A 327 -16.30 -6.35 10.49
CA LYS A 327 -17.48 -7.09 10.05
C LYS A 327 -18.60 -6.09 9.86
N VAL A 328 -19.18 -6.10 8.67
CA VAL A 328 -20.25 -5.19 8.28
C VAL A 328 -21.54 -5.95 8.00
N ASN A 329 -22.64 -5.27 8.28
CA ASN A 329 -23.99 -5.70 7.94
C ASN A 329 -24.73 -4.57 7.22
N TYR A 330 -26.01 -4.77 6.92
CA TYR A 330 -26.85 -3.82 6.17
C TYR A 330 -27.08 -2.46 6.84
N GLU A 331 -26.68 -2.29 8.10
CA GLU A 331 -26.75 -1.03 8.83
C GLU A 331 -25.44 -0.22 8.73
N TYR A 332 -24.38 -0.82 8.21
CA TYR A 332 -23.10 -0.15 8.05
C TYR A 332 -23.09 0.79 6.84
N VAL A 333 -22.53 1.99 7.00
CA VAL A 333 -22.42 2.99 5.93
C VAL A 333 -21.15 2.72 5.12
N ALA A 334 -21.31 2.33 3.87
CA ALA A 334 -20.20 2.08 2.95
C ALA A 334 -19.58 3.38 2.42
N CYS A 335 -20.41 4.40 2.17
CA CYS A 335 -19.98 5.69 1.65
C CYS A 335 -20.93 6.81 2.11
N GLU A 336 -20.37 7.99 2.38
CA GLU A 336 -21.13 9.22 2.59
C GLU A 336 -20.95 10.09 1.34
N LEU A 337 -22.05 10.35 0.63
CA LEU A 337 -22.07 11.18 -0.56
C LEU A 337 -22.42 12.60 -0.15
N VAL A 338 -21.60 13.53 -0.61
CA VAL A 338 -21.82 14.96 -0.49
C VAL A 338 -22.49 15.40 -1.80
N VAL A 339 -23.82 15.55 -1.77
CA VAL A 339 -24.63 15.88 -2.97
C VAL A 339 -24.75 17.37 -3.16
#